data_AF-A0A1G8IKL4-F1
#
_entry.id   AF-A0A1G8IKL4-F1
#
_cell.length_a   1.000
_cell.length_b   1.000
_cell.length_c   1.000
_cell.angle_alpha   90.00
_cell.angle_beta   90.00
_cell.angle_gamma   90.00
#
_symmetry.space_group_name_H-M   'P 1'
#
loop_
_entity.id
_entity.type
_entity.pdbx_description
1 polymer ?
#
loop_
_entity_poly.entity_id
_entity_poly.type
_entity_poly.pdbx_seq_one_letter_code
_entity_poly.pdbx_strand_id
1 'polypeptide(L)'
;MSTGHGRPSPREPADIELTAAVSADELRFEDEPRTHVGFTGCPDHESSSGSDRTNLPDAVRKHVTYQEVEVNYALVATISVPADE
;
A
#
# COMPACT_ATOMS: atom_id res chain seq x y z
N MET A 1 8.03 11.78 -3.03
CA MET A 1 7.78 11.32 -4.41
C MET A 1 7.16 9.94 -4.32
N SER A 2 5.99 9.72 -4.93
CA SER A 2 5.19 8.49 -4.77
C SER A 2 5.61 7.47 -5.83
N THR A 3 6.59 6.64 -5.52
CA THR A 3 6.93 5.44 -6.29
C THR A 3 6.05 4.29 -5.82
N GLY A 4 5.11 3.85 -6.64
CA GLY A 4 4.39 2.59 -6.43
C GLY A 4 5.40 1.44 -6.38
N HIS A 5 5.73 1.00 -5.18
CA HIS A 5 6.48 -0.23 -4.97
C HIS A 5 5.46 -1.35 -4.79
N GLY A 6 5.77 -2.54 -5.33
CA GLY A 6 5.02 -3.76 -5.02
C GLY A 6 4.88 -3.95 -3.51
N ARG A 7 3.91 -4.76 -3.08
CA ARG A 7 3.62 -4.93 -1.65
C ARG A 7 4.94 -5.22 -0.90
N PRO A 8 5.21 -4.52 0.22
CA PRO A 8 6.42 -4.75 0.97
C PRO A 8 6.52 -6.23 1.34
N SER A 9 7.68 -6.83 1.06
CA SER A 9 7.93 -8.22 1.42
C SER A 9 7.88 -8.34 2.94
N PRO A 10 7.27 -9.39 3.51
CA PRO A 10 7.36 -9.65 4.93
C PRO A 10 8.84 -9.94 5.26
N ARG A 11 9.58 -8.95 5.75
CA ARG A 11 10.87 -9.11 6.42
C ARG A 11 10.69 -8.81 7.91
N GLU A 12 11.49 -9.52 8.70
CA GLU A 12 11.45 -9.75 10.16
C GLU A 12 11.20 -8.50 11.02
N PRO A 13 10.54 -8.70 12.18
CA PRO A 13 9.16 -8.29 12.41
C PRO A 13 8.96 -6.77 12.38
N ALA A 14 7.98 -6.33 11.58
CA ALA A 14 7.43 -4.99 11.73
C ALA A 14 6.71 -4.87 13.09
N ASP A 15 6.88 -3.74 13.77
CA ASP A 15 6.17 -3.46 15.01
C ASP A 15 4.68 -3.23 14.76
N ILE A 16 4.36 -2.67 13.58
CA ILE A 16 3.01 -2.41 13.12
C ILE A 16 2.87 -2.90 11.68
N GLU A 17 1.90 -3.79 11.44
CA GLU A 17 1.46 -4.20 10.09
C GLU A 17 -0.05 -3.97 9.94
N LEU A 18 -0.44 -3.24 8.89
CA LEU A 18 -1.82 -3.12 8.44
C LEU A 18 -1.92 -3.72 7.03
N THR A 19 -2.88 -4.63 6.85
CA THR A 19 -3.17 -5.24 5.54
C THR A 19 -4.61 -5.00 5.15
N ALA A 20 -4.84 -4.92 3.84
CA ALA A 20 -6.17 -4.86 3.25
C ALA A 20 -6.21 -5.71 1.98
N ALA A 21 -7.29 -6.45 1.80
CA ALA A 21 -7.55 -7.23 0.60
C ALA A 21 -8.89 -6.79 0.00
N VAL A 22 -8.89 -6.52 -1.31
CA VAL A 22 -10.08 -6.15 -2.08
C VAL A 22 -10.17 -7.07 -3.28
N SER A 23 -11.33 -7.70 -3.47
CA SER A 23 -11.67 -8.46 -4.67
C SER A 23 -12.98 -7.96 -5.27
N ALA A 24 -13.05 -7.97 -6.60
CA ALA A 24 -14.27 -7.60 -7.33
C ALA A 24 -14.30 -8.28 -8.70
N ASP A 25 -15.46 -8.82 -9.08
CA ASP A 25 -15.68 -9.34 -10.43
C ASP A 25 -15.62 -8.22 -11.47
N GLU A 26 -16.20 -7.06 -11.15
CA GLU A 26 -16.14 -5.85 -11.97
C GLU A 26 -15.89 -4.62 -11.09
N LEU A 27 -14.98 -3.75 -11.52
CA LEU A 27 -14.68 -2.49 -10.87
C LEU A 27 -14.58 -1.36 -11.90
N ARG A 28 -15.33 -0.29 -11.67
CA ARG A 28 -15.30 0.92 -12.51
C ARG A 28 -15.14 2.16 -11.63
N PHE A 29 -14.22 3.03 -12.05
CA PHE A 29 -13.98 4.31 -11.41
C PHE A 29 -14.71 5.41 -12.19
N GLU A 30 -15.60 6.15 -11.54
CA GLU A 30 -16.24 7.33 -12.18
C GLU A 30 -15.24 8.49 -12.29
N ASP A 31 -14.37 8.66 -11.29
CA ASP A 31 -13.27 9.63 -11.29
C ASP A 31 -11.94 8.95 -10.98
N GLU A 32 -10.83 9.52 -11.47
CA GLU A 32 -9.49 9.05 -11.13
C GLU A 32 -9.19 9.31 -9.64
N PRO A 33 -8.87 8.27 -8.85
CA PRO A 33 -8.68 8.41 -7.42
C PRO A 33 -7.40 9.20 -7.12
N ARG A 34 -7.50 10.15 -6.18
CA ARG A 34 -6.34 10.87 -5.63
C ARG A 34 -5.90 10.18 -4.35
N THR A 35 -4.80 9.44 -4.39
CA THR A 35 -4.28 8.70 -3.25
C THR A 35 -3.03 9.37 -2.67
N HIS A 36 -2.91 9.35 -1.34
CA HIS A 36 -1.70 9.79 -0.64
C HIS A 36 -1.50 8.90 0.59
N VAL A 37 -0.28 8.38 0.74
CA VAL A 37 0.19 7.73 1.97
C VAL A 37 1.23 8.62 2.63
N GLY A 38 1.10 8.85 3.93
CA GLY A 38 2.05 9.61 4.73
C GLY A 38 2.41 8.85 6.00
N PHE A 39 3.66 8.95 6.42
CA PHE A 39 4.18 8.35 7.64
C PHE A 39 4.71 9.46 8.56
N THR A 40 4.39 9.34 9.85
CA THR A 40 4.84 10.27 10.88
C THR A 40 5.06 9.49 12.17
N GLY A 41 6.12 9.80 12.92
CA GLY A 41 6.40 9.14 14.20
C GLY A 41 7.72 9.61 14.83
N CYS A 42 7.79 9.47 16.16
CA CYS A 42 9.00 9.58 16.99
C CYS A 42 9.03 8.37 17.96
N PRO A 43 10.20 7.75 18.24
CA PRO A 43 11.55 8.01 17.71
C PRO A 43 11.64 7.69 16.21
N ASP A 44 12.86 7.69 15.63
CA ASP A 44 13.06 7.36 14.21
C ASP A 44 12.33 6.07 13.84
N HIS A 45 11.81 6.03 12.61
CA HIS A 45 11.00 4.91 12.14
C HIS A 45 11.34 4.61 10.69
N GLU A 46 11.30 3.32 10.36
CA GLU A 46 11.29 2.86 8.98
C GLU A 46 9.87 2.46 8.63
N SER A 47 9.34 2.99 7.53
CA SER A 47 7.98 2.65 7.09
C SER A 47 7.90 2.47 5.59
N SER A 48 7.10 1.51 5.19
CA SER A 48 6.84 1.24 3.78
C SER A 48 5.40 0.82 3.57
N SER A 49 4.88 1.14 2.40
CA SER A 49 3.55 0.68 1.97
C SER A 49 3.54 0.38 0.49
N GLY A 50 2.68 -0.54 0.08
CA GLY A 50 2.51 -0.90 -1.31
C GLY A 50 1.36 -1.87 -1.50
N SER A 51 1.06 -2.17 -2.77
CA SER A 51 0.08 -3.17 -3.14
C SER A 51 0.56 -4.05 -4.26
N ASP A 52 0.14 -5.31 -4.21
CA ASP A 52 0.11 -6.19 -5.37
C ASP A 52 -1.28 -6.10 -5.99
N ARG A 53 -1.32 -6.00 -7.33
CA ARG A 53 -2.55 -5.76 -8.08
C ARG A 53 -2.64 -6.77 -9.22
N THR A 54 -3.77 -7.45 -9.31
CA THR A 54 -4.14 -8.32 -10.43
C THR A 54 -5.21 -7.62 -11.26
N ASN A 55 -5.03 -7.61 -12.59
CA ASN A 55 -5.94 -7.00 -13.56
C ASN A 55 -6.29 -5.50 -13.31
N LEU A 56 -5.49 -4.81 -12.52
CA LEU A 56 -5.69 -3.40 -12.21
C LEU A 56 -4.35 -2.64 -12.28
N PRO A 57 -4.18 -1.72 -13.23
CA PRO A 57 -2.93 -0.97 -13.38
C PRO A 57 -2.73 0.05 -12.26
N ASP A 58 -1.50 0.52 -12.10
CA ASP A 58 -1.17 1.57 -11.13
C ASP A 58 -1.98 2.85 -11.35
N ALA A 59 -1.99 3.33 -12.59
CA ALA A 59 -2.81 4.44 -13.05
C ALA A 59 -4.11 3.92 -13.68
N VAL A 60 -5.20 3.99 -12.92
CA VAL A 60 -6.53 3.63 -13.39
C VAL A 60 -7.14 4.77 -14.22
N ARG A 61 -8.09 4.43 -15.10
CA ARG A 61 -8.77 5.41 -15.97
C ARG A 61 -10.24 5.49 -15.63
N LYS A 62 -10.79 6.71 -15.71
CA LYS A 62 -12.23 6.95 -15.57
C LYS A 62 -13.03 6.17 -16.60
N HIS A 63 -14.19 5.65 -16.18
CA HIS A 63 -15.17 4.93 -16.99
C HIS A 63 -14.66 3.66 -17.68
N VAL A 64 -13.50 3.14 -17.32
CA VAL A 64 -13.04 1.82 -17.73
C VAL A 64 -13.50 0.79 -16.70
N THR A 65 -14.14 -0.27 -17.16
CA THR A 65 -14.47 -1.43 -16.33
C THR A 65 -13.30 -2.40 -16.36
N TYR A 66 -12.75 -2.68 -15.18
CA TYR A 66 -11.76 -3.72 -14.95
C TYR A 66 -12.48 -4.97 -14.45
N GLN A 67 -11.99 -6.14 -14.83
CA GLN A 67 -12.59 -7.43 -14.51
C GLN A 67 -11.64 -8.28 -13.67
N GLU A 68 -12.20 -9.13 -12.81
CA GLU A 68 -11.46 -10.08 -11.97
C GLU A 68 -10.31 -9.37 -11.23
N VAL A 69 -10.67 -8.29 -10.53
CA VAL A 69 -9.73 -7.41 -9.84
C VAL A 69 -9.39 -7.98 -8.48
N GLU A 70 -8.10 -8.03 -8.18
CA GLU A 70 -7.60 -8.27 -6.83
C GLU A 70 -6.57 -7.20 -6.46
N VAL A 71 -6.66 -6.68 -5.24
CA VAL A 71 -5.69 -5.76 -4.68
C VAL A 71 -5.35 -6.21 -3.26
N ASN A 72 -4.07 -6.50 -3.03
CA ASN A 72 -3.53 -6.84 -1.73
C ASN A 72 -2.59 -5.72 -1.29
N TYR A 73 -3.00 -4.93 -0.32
CA TYR A 73 -2.25 -3.79 0.19
C TYR A 73 -1.63 -4.12 1.55
N ALA A 74 -0.43 -3.61 1.78
CA ALA A 74 0.20 -3.64 3.09
C ALA A 74 0.86 -2.30 3.41
N LEU A 75 0.83 -1.96 4.69
CA LEU A 75 1.58 -0.88 5.32
C LEU A 75 2.31 -1.49 6.51
N VAL A 76 3.62 -1.30 6.55
CA VAL A 76 4.48 -1.79 7.63
C VAL A 76 5.30 -0.66 8.21
N ALA A 77 5.49 -0.67 9.52
CA ALA A 77 6.34 0.26 10.23
C ALA A 77 7.14 -0.43 11.33
N THR A 78 8.39 -0.01 11.48
CA THR A 78 9.32 -0.44 12.54
C THR A 78 9.83 0.80 13.26
N ILE A 79 9.90 0.72 14.59
CA ILE A 79 10.39 1.75 15.47
C ILE A 79 11.89 1.51 15.70
N SER A 80 12.70 2.50 15.35
CA SER A 80 14.13 2.54 15.66
C SER A 80 14.32 3.27 16.98
N VAL A 81 14.42 2.50 18.08
CA VAL A 81 14.82 3.07 19.37
C VAL A 81 16.34 3.28 19.34
N PRO A 82 16.85 4.49 19.59
CA PRO A 82 18.28 4.68 19.74
C PRO A 82 18.79 3.77 20.86
N ALA A 83 19.92 3.09 20.67
CA ALA A 83 20.54 2.32 21.73
C ALA A 83 20.83 3.24 22.91
N ASP A 84 20.42 2.85 24.11
CA ASP A 84 20.80 3.56 25.34
C ASP A 84 22.34 3.66 25.38
N GLU A 85 22.90 4.87 25.46
CA GLU A 85 24.32 5.12 25.78
C GLU A 85 24.60 4.95 27.28
#